data_AF-F3CHK3-F1
#
_entry.id   AF-F3CHK3-F1
#
_cell.length_a   1.000
_cell.length_b   1.000
_cell.length_c   1.000
_cell.angle_alpha   90.00
_cell.angle_beta   90.00
_cell.angle_gamma   90.00
#
_symmetry.space_group_name_H-M   'P 1'
#
loop_
_entity.id
_entity.type
_entity.pdbx_description
1 polymer ?
#
loop_
_entity_poly.entity_id
_entity_poly.type
_entity_poly.pdbx_seq_one_letter_code
_entity_poly.pdbx_strand_id
1 'polypeptide(L)' 'LTGPLVDFPFHINGDISSRVQRTIEPLAPRVEVYSIDESFADLTGIAEPLGD' A
#
# COMPACT_ATOMS: atom_id res chain seq x y z
N LEU A 1 -2.44 -24.65 -4.28
CA LEU A 1 -3.54 -24.14 -3.43
C LEU A 1 -4.48 -23.40 -4.36
N THR A 2 -5.55 -24.04 -4.84
CA THR A 2 -6.53 -23.41 -5.73
C THR A 2 -7.92 -23.89 -5.32
N GLY A 3 -8.88 -22.97 -5.19
CA GLY A 3 -10.24 -23.25 -4.76
C GLY A 3 -10.89 -22.06 -4.04
N PRO A 4 -12.24 -22.01 -3.98
CA PRO A 4 -13.00 -20.83 -3.58
C PRO A 4 -12.73 -20.33 -2.15
N LEU A 5 -12.25 -21.20 -1.25
CA LEU A 5 -11.87 -20.83 0.12
C LEU A 5 -10.59 -19.98 0.19
N VAL A 6 -9.74 -20.06 -0.84
CA VAL A 6 -8.48 -19.34 -0.93
C VAL A 6 -8.62 -18.16 -1.89
N ASP A 7 -9.37 -18.33 -2.97
CA ASP A 7 -9.53 -17.30 -4.00
C ASP A 7 -10.33 -16.08 -3.51
N PHE A 8 -11.40 -16.29 -2.72
CA PHE A 8 -12.25 -15.19 -2.24
C PHE A 8 -11.51 -14.20 -1.30
N PRO A 9 -10.77 -14.67 -0.28
CA PRO A 9 -9.93 -13.78 0.52
C PRO A 9 -8.87 -13.04 -0.30
N PHE A 10 -8.24 -13.68 -1.30
CA PHE A 10 -7.24 -13.04 -2.15
C PHE A 10 -7.80 -11.85 -2.94
N HIS A 11 -9.01 -11.98 -3.50
CA HIS A 11 -9.67 -10.86 -4.21
C HIS A 11 -9.96 -9.69 -3.29
N ILE A 12 -10.54 -9.93 -2.11
CA ILE A 12 -10.87 -8.87 -1.14
C ILE A 12 -9.60 -8.17 -0.66
N ASN A 13 -8.57 -8.94 -0.31
CA ASN A 13 -7.30 -8.38 0.16
C ASN A 13 -6.65 -7.51 -0.94
N GLY A 14 -6.75 -7.92 -2.20
CA GLY A 14 -6.22 -7.16 -3.35
C GLY A 14 -6.95 -5.83 -3.55
N ASP A 15 -8.28 -5.85 -3.46
CA ASP A 15 -9.10 -4.64 -3.59
C ASP A 15 -8.88 -3.67 -2.43
N ILE A 16 -8.77 -4.17 -1.20
CA ILE A 16 -8.44 -3.36 -0.03
C ILE A 16 -7.04 -2.75 -0.17
N SER A 17 -6.05 -3.56 -0.53
CA SER A 17 -4.70 -3.10 -0.81
C SER A 17 -4.70 -1.97 -1.84
N SER A 18 -5.33 -2.15 -2.99
CA SER A 18 -5.39 -1.13 -4.03
C SER A 18 -5.94 0.20 -3.52
N ARG A 19 -6.95 0.16 -2.65
CA ARG A 19 -7.54 1.36 -2.04
C ARG A 19 -6.58 2.04 -1.06
N VAL A 20 -5.89 1.27 -0.22
CA VAL A 20 -4.89 1.78 0.72
C VAL A 20 -3.72 2.42 -0.05
N GLN A 21 -3.16 1.71 -1.01
CA GLN A 21 -2.02 2.19 -1.80
C GLN A 21 -2.36 3.47 -2.56
N ARG A 22 -3.56 3.56 -3.17
CA ARG A 22 -4.04 4.78 -3.84
C ARG A 22 -4.22 5.96 -2.89
N THR A 23 -4.50 5.69 -1.62
CA THR A 23 -4.62 6.75 -0.61
C THR A 23 -3.25 7.27 -0.18
N ILE A 24 -2.24 6.40 -0.12
CA ILE A 24 -0.87 6.73 0.30
C ILE A 24 -0.08 7.39 -0.84
N GLU A 25 -0.24 6.93 -2.08
CA GLU A 25 0.48 7.42 -3.27
C GLU A 25 0.59 8.95 -3.37
N PRO A 26 -0.50 9.75 -3.19
CA PRO A 26 -0.41 11.21 -3.28
C PRO A 26 0.20 11.89 -2.05
N LEU A 27 0.48 11.16 -0.96
CA LEU A 27 0.97 11.74 0.30
C LEU A 27 2.49 11.87 0.37
N ALA A 28 3.22 11.21 -0.53
CA ALA A 28 4.67 11.29 -0.60
C ALA A 28 5.14 11.59 -2.03
N PRO A 29 6.30 12.25 -2.20
CA PRO A 29 6.90 12.52 -3.51
C PRO A 29 6.99 11.31 -4.44
N ARG A 30 7.29 10.14 -3.88
CA ARG A 30 7.36 8.87 -4.63
C ARG A 30 7.00 7.71 -3.71
N VAL A 31 6.15 6.81 -4.20
CA VAL A 31 5.78 5.56 -3.53
C VAL A 31 5.99 4.37 -4.47
N GLU A 32 6.59 3.30 -3.97
CA GLU A 32 6.80 2.03 -4.69
C GLU A 32 6.06 0.90 -3.96
N VAL A 33 5.14 0.23 -4.66
CA VAL A 33 4.38 -0.91 -4.12
C VAL A 33 5.21 -2.19 -4.26
N TYR A 34 5.56 -2.80 -3.13
CA TYR A 34 6.37 -4.02 -3.09
C TYR A 34 5.51 -5.28 -3.01
N SER A 35 4.45 -5.23 -2.20
CA SER A 35 3.50 -6.34 -2.02
C SER A 35 2.09 -5.82 -1.76
N ILE A 36 1.16 -6.70 -1.39
CA ILE A 36 -0.24 -6.36 -1.13
C ILE A 36 -0.42 -5.46 0.11
N ASP A 37 0.53 -5.46 1.02
CA ASP A 37 0.46 -4.71 2.28
C ASP A 37 1.73 -3.90 2.55
N GLU A 38 2.68 -3.88 1.61
CA GLU A 38 3.96 -3.21 1.78
C GLU A 38 4.26 -2.24 0.63
N SER A 39 4.75 -1.06 1.00
CA SER A 39 5.32 -0.09 0.07
C SER A 39 6.41 0.74 0.71
N PHE A 40 7.28 1.27 -0.16
CA PHE A 40 8.34 2.18 0.21
C PHE A 40 7.96 3.60 -0.23
N ALA A 41 7.98 4.55 0.69
CA ALA A 41 7.74 5.95 0.41
C ALA A 41 9.06 6.73 0.53
N ASP A 42 9.41 7.48 -0.52
CA ASP A 42 10.49 8.45 -0.49
C ASP A 42 9.98 9.74 0.17
N LEU A 43 10.53 10.06 1.34
CA LEU A 43 10.18 11.25 2.11
C LEU A 43 11.18 12.39 1.90
N THR A 44 12.10 12.28 0.94
CA THR A 44 13.09 13.31 0.64
C THR A 44 12.39 14.65 0.38
N GLY A 45 12.79 15.68 1.12
CA GLY A 45 12.24 17.03 0.99
C GLY A 45 10.95 17.29 1.79
N ILE A 46 10.44 16.31 2.54
CA ILE A 46 9.41 16.56 3.55
C ILE A 46 10.08 17.17 4.79
N ALA A 47 9.47 18.22 5.35
CA ALA A 47 10.02 18.96 6.50
C ALA A 47 9.86 18.17 7.81
N GLU A 48 10.91 18.16 8.63
CA GLU A 48 10.90 17.61 9.99
C GLU A 48 10.35 18.65 11.01
N PRO A 49 9.73 18.21 12.12
CA PRO A 49 9.54 16.82 12.50
C PRO A 49 8.26 16.24 11.87
N LEU A 50 8.35 15.02 11.37
CA LEU A 50 7.19 14.28 10.87
C LEU A 50 6.20 13.86 11.99
N GLY A 51 6.56 14.11 13.25
CA GLY A 51 5.81 13.86 14.48
C GLY A 51 6.78 13.77 15.66
N ASP A 52 6.27 13.98 16.88
CA ASP A 52 7.04 13.77 18.13
C ASP A 52 7.18 12.28 18.49
#